data_AF-A0A968IUX2-F1
#
_entry.id   AF-A0A968IUX2-F1
#
_cell.length_a   1.000
_cell.length_b   1.000
_cell.length_c   1.000
_cell.angle_alpha   90.00
_cell.angle_beta   90.00
_cell.angle_gamma   90.00
#
_symmetry.space_group_name_H-M   'P 1'
#
loop_
_entity.id
_entity.type
_entity.pdbx_description
1 polymer ?
#
loop_
_entity_poly.entity_id
_entity_poly.type
_entity_poly.pdbx_seq_one_letter_code
_entity_poly.pdbx_strand_id
1 'polypeptide(L)'
;MAVNDFKDYYQVLGINKNASSDEIKQAYRKLARKYHPDLNSGDKNAEARFKEVNEAQEVLSDPDKRRKYDQYGQYWSQMGQSGTSSRSSTNPGVSVDFGDFDFGQYGNFEDFINEMLGRGVARAREAIDLLLTALALAMVTICLLQIVRGQLHSLSRKLLTVQRNSLSWVMRQ
;
A
#
# COMPACT_ATOMS: atom_id res chain seq x y z
N MET A 1 6.63 17.23 25.75
CA MET A 1 6.30 18.20 24.68
C MET A 1 4.91 17.83 24.18
N ALA A 2 3.99 18.78 24.05
CA ALA A 2 2.65 18.49 23.57
C ALA A 2 2.77 17.75 22.24
N VAL A 3 2.36 16.47 22.23
CA VAL A 3 2.24 15.69 21.01
C VAL A 3 0.99 16.22 20.34
N ASN A 4 1.12 17.36 19.67
CA ASN A 4 0.13 17.74 18.69
C ASN A 4 0.29 16.72 17.55
N ASP A 5 -0.62 15.75 17.51
CA ASP A 5 -0.68 14.75 16.43
C ASP A 5 -0.87 15.42 15.05
N PHE A 6 -1.25 16.70 15.03
CA PHE A 6 -1.32 17.53 13.84
C PHE A 6 0.06 18.05 13.40
N LYS A 7 0.46 17.70 12.17
CA LYS A 7 1.69 18.18 11.53
C LYS A 7 1.38 19.26 10.50
N ASP A 8 1.95 20.45 10.69
CA ASP A 8 1.89 21.54 9.70
C ASP A 8 2.94 21.28 8.59
N TYR A 9 2.50 20.81 7.43
CA TYR A 9 3.36 20.46 6.30
C TYR A 9 4.08 21.66 5.68
N TYR A 10 3.50 22.85 5.79
CA TYR A 10 4.16 24.08 5.35
C TYR A 10 5.36 24.38 6.25
N GLN A 11 5.21 24.17 7.56
CA GLN A 11 6.33 24.31 8.52
C GLN A 11 7.37 23.21 8.36
N VAL A 12 6.98 21.96 8.09
CA VAL A 12 7.91 20.85 7.83
C VAL A 12 8.82 21.15 6.64
N LEU A 13 8.27 21.71 5.56
CA LEU A 13 9.04 22.12 4.39
C LEU A 13 9.71 23.49 4.54
N GLY A 14 9.36 24.27 5.57
CA GLY A 14 9.89 25.61 5.82
C GLY A 14 9.44 26.63 4.77
N ILE A 15 8.22 26.49 4.25
CA ILE A 15 7.65 27.33 3.19
C ILE A 15 6.38 28.05 3.67
N ASN A 16 5.98 29.07 2.94
CA ASN A 16 4.72 29.78 3.20
C ASN A 16 3.51 28.97 2.68
N LYS A 17 2.33 29.14 3.30
CA LYS A 17 1.05 28.60 2.82
C LYS A 17 0.69 29.04 1.41
N ASN A 18 1.18 30.21 0.99
CA ASN A 18 0.99 30.74 -0.36
C ASN A 18 2.06 30.28 -1.36
N ALA A 19 2.94 29.35 -0.98
CA ALA A 19 4.02 28.89 -1.86
C ALA A 19 3.47 28.19 -3.12
N SER A 20 4.18 28.43 -4.22
CA SER A 20 3.94 27.77 -5.51
C SER A 20 4.38 26.31 -5.49
N SER A 21 3.87 25.51 -6.43
CA SER A 21 4.29 24.11 -6.61
C SER A 21 5.79 23.95 -6.83
N ASP A 22 6.43 24.94 -7.45
CA ASP A 22 7.86 24.91 -7.76
C ASP A 22 8.72 25.16 -6.52
N GLU A 23 8.27 26.06 -5.65
CA GLU A 23 8.89 26.29 -4.33
C GLU A 23 8.76 25.05 -3.43
N ILE A 24 7.59 24.40 -3.42
CA ILE A 24 7.37 23.13 -2.71
C ILE A 24 8.39 22.07 -3.19
N LYS A 25 8.51 21.87 -4.50
CA LYS A 25 9.48 20.94 -5.09
C LYS A 25 10.92 21.33 -4.79
N GLN A 26 11.24 22.62 -4.77
CA GLN A 26 12.59 23.09 -4.47
C GLN A 26 12.95 22.86 -2.99
N ALA A 27 12.04 23.15 -2.06
CA ALA A 27 12.22 22.92 -0.63
C ALA A 27 12.39 21.42 -0.34
N TYR A 28 11.52 20.58 -0.92
CA TYR A 28 11.64 19.12 -0.83
C TYR A 28 13.02 18.63 -1.29
N ARG A 29 13.48 19.04 -2.47
CA ARG A 29 14.80 18.62 -2.99
C ARG A 29 15.96 19.02 -2.07
N LYS A 30 15.87 20.16 -1.39
CA LYS A 30 16.89 20.61 -0.41
C LYS A 30 16.88 19.72 0.83
N LEU A 31 15.71 19.45 1.40
CA LEU A 31 15.55 18.65 2.61
C LEU A 31 15.80 17.16 2.39
N ALA A 32 15.36 16.62 1.25
CA ALA A 32 15.57 15.22 0.88
C ALA A 32 17.05 14.86 0.75
N ARG A 33 17.89 15.76 0.21
CA ARG A 33 19.34 15.58 0.20
C ARG A 33 19.94 15.63 1.60
N LYS A 34 19.42 16.52 2.46
CA LYS A 34 19.91 16.69 3.84
C LYS A 34 19.63 15.46 4.69
N TYR A 35 18.45 14.86 4.55
CA TYR A 35 17.99 13.72 5.34
C TYR A 35 18.04 12.39 4.56
N HIS A 36 18.83 12.33 3.47
CA HIS A 36 18.91 11.12 2.66
C HIS A 36 19.49 9.95 3.48
N PRO A 37 18.95 8.71 3.35
CA PRO A 37 19.41 7.55 4.11
C PRO A 37 20.88 7.17 3.85
N ASP A 38 21.37 7.48 2.64
CA ASP A 38 22.79 7.25 2.28
C ASP A 38 23.75 8.16 3.06
N LEU A 39 23.32 9.39 3.39
CA LEU A 39 24.13 10.37 4.10
C LEU A 39 23.98 10.28 5.62
N ASN A 40 22.88 9.71 6.11
CA ASN A 40 22.53 9.64 7.52
C ASN A 40 22.22 8.19 7.94
N SER A 41 23.10 7.27 7.58
CA SER A 41 22.93 5.85 7.88
C SER A 41 22.84 5.63 9.41
N GLY A 42 21.68 5.19 9.89
CA GLY A 42 21.48 4.83 11.30
C GLY A 42 20.97 5.96 12.21
N ASP A 43 20.72 7.17 11.70
CA ASP A 43 20.05 8.23 12.47
C ASP A 43 18.53 8.13 12.34
N LYS A 44 17.89 7.61 13.40
CA LYS A 44 16.42 7.49 13.50
C LYS A 44 15.70 8.85 13.40
N ASN A 45 16.36 9.94 13.79
CA ASN A 45 15.77 11.27 13.70
C ASN A 45 15.76 11.75 12.25
N ALA A 46 16.86 11.54 11.51
CA ALA A 46 16.91 11.83 10.08
C ALA A 46 15.89 11.02 9.28
N GLU A 47 15.70 9.74 9.63
CA GLU A 47 14.67 8.88 9.05
C GLU A 47 13.25 9.41 9.31
N ALA A 48 12.93 9.77 10.55
CA ALA A 48 11.64 10.35 10.90
C ALA A 48 11.38 11.68 10.16
N ARG A 49 12.38 12.57 10.10
CA ARG A 49 12.30 13.83 9.36
C ARG A 49 12.13 13.61 7.86
N PHE A 50 12.82 12.62 7.29
CA PHE A 50 12.71 12.28 5.87
C PHE A 50 11.29 11.80 5.53
N LYS A 51 10.71 10.94 6.39
CA LYS A 51 9.31 10.49 6.25
C LYS A 51 8.34 11.67 6.25
N GLU A 52 8.49 12.60 7.20
CA GLU A 52 7.67 13.82 7.29
C GLU A 52 7.78 14.70 6.04
N VAL A 53 9.00 14.92 5.55
CA VAL A 53 9.26 15.73 4.35
C VAL A 53 8.64 15.10 3.10
N ASN A 54 8.67 13.77 3.00
CA ASN A 54 8.10 13.04 1.89
C ASN A 54 6.56 13.08 1.90
N GLU A 55 5.94 12.91 3.08
CA GLU A 55 4.50 13.09 3.27
C GLU A 55 4.05 14.51 2.91
N ALA A 56 4.76 15.53 3.41
CA ALA A 56 4.46 16.93 3.15
C ALA A 56 4.46 17.25 1.64
N GLN A 57 5.47 16.76 0.91
CA GLN A 57 5.56 16.99 -0.53
C GLN A 57 4.45 16.26 -1.29
N GLU A 58 4.10 15.03 -0.92
CA GLU A 58 3.05 14.29 -1.63
C GLU A 58 1.67 14.93 -1.44
N VAL A 59 1.38 15.42 -0.24
CA VAL A 59 0.12 16.11 0.07
C VAL A 59 0.05 17.47 -0.61
N LEU A 60 1.12 18.27 -0.56
CA LEU A 60 1.10 19.64 -1.08
C LEU A 60 1.36 19.73 -2.60
N SER A 61 1.90 18.69 -3.22
CA SER A 61 2.22 18.69 -4.66
C SER A 61 1.00 18.51 -5.56
N ASP A 62 -0.06 17.88 -5.08
CA ASP A 62 -1.30 17.67 -5.82
C ASP A 62 -2.34 18.72 -5.37
N PRO A 63 -2.91 19.51 -6.30
CA PRO A 63 -3.92 20.53 -5.97
C PRO A 63 -5.12 19.97 -5.20
N ASP A 64 -5.59 18.76 -5.52
CA ASP A 64 -6.75 18.15 -4.85
C ASP A 64 -6.42 17.70 -3.43
N LYS A 65 -5.24 17.09 -3.24
CA LYS A 65 -4.75 16.70 -1.90
C LYS A 65 -4.46 17.93 -1.05
N ARG A 66 -3.88 18.98 -1.63
CA ARG A 66 -3.62 20.26 -0.95
C ARG A 66 -4.90 20.92 -0.50
N ARG A 67 -5.93 20.96 -1.35
CA ARG A 67 -7.25 21.50 -0.98
C ARG A 67 -7.87 20.75 0.19
N LYS A 68 -7.86 19.41 0.16
CA LYS A 68 -8.35 18.58 1.27
C LYS A 68 -7.55 18.84 2.55
N TYR A 69 -6.22 18.90 2.45
CA TYR A 69 -5.36 19.22 3.58
C TYR A 69 -5.64 20.61 4.16
N ASP A 70 -5.85 21.63 3.33
CA ASP A 70 -6.14 22.99 3.80
C ASP A 70 -7.53 23.07 4.45
N GLN A 71 -8.51 22.31 3.95
CA GLN A 71 -9.86 22.21 4.53
C GLN A 71 -9.84 21.53 5.91
N TYR A 72 -9.21 20.36 6.01
CA TYR A 72 -9.25 19.54 7.22
C TYR A 72 -8.11 19.86 8.20
N GLY A 73 -7.03 20.47 7.73
CA GLY A 73 -5.91 20.88 8.55
C GLY A 73 -6.29 21.92 9.60
N GLN A 74 -7.27 22.80 9.29
CA GLN A 74 -7.83 23.72 10.28
C GLN A 74 -8.61 22.99 11.39
N TYR A 75 -9.37 21.96 11.02
CA TYR A 75 -10.12 21.12 11.97
C TYR A 75 -9.18 20.39 12.92
N TRP A 76 -8.15 19.71 12.39
CA TRP A 76 -7.16 18.99 13.20
C TRP A 76 -6.29 19.94 14.05
N SER A 77 -5.95 21.12 13.52
CA SER A 77 -5.25 22.15 14.28
C SER A 77 -6.07 22.67 15.46
N GLN A 78 -7.40 22.76 15.34
CA GLN A 78 -8.29 23.15 16.43
C GLN A 78 -8.50 22.00 17.43
N MET A 79 -8.69 20.78 16.95
CA MET A 79 -8.87 19.60 17.81
C MET A 79 -7.64 19.33 18.69
N GLY A 80 -6.43 19.55 18.16
CA GLY A 80 -5.18 19.46 18.93
C GLY A 80 -4.98 20.60 19.94
N GLN A 81 -5.61 21.75 19.73
CA GLN A 81 -5.53 22.91 20.63
C GLN A 81 -6.59 22.83 21.74
N SER A 82 -7.71 22.14 21.52
CA SER A 82 -8.67 21.78 22.58
C SER A 82 -8.21 20.55 23.36
N GLY A 83 -7.12 20.67 24.10
CA GLY A 83 -6.93 19.79 25.25
C GLY A 83 -8.13 19.98 26.17
N THR A 84 -8.88 18.90 26.45
CA THR A 84 -10.12 18.86 27.26
C THR A 84 -11.40 19.27 26.53
N SER A 85 -12.09 18.28 25.95
CA SER A 85 -13.52 17.92 26.21
C SER A 85 -14.10 17.03 25.12
N SER A 86 -13.49 15.88 24.82
CA SER A 86 -14.25 14.76 24.24
C SER A 86 -13.56 13.41 24.47
N ARG A 87 -13.11 13.17 25.71
CA ARG A 87 -13.00 11.80 26.21
C ARG A 87 -14.29 11.56 26.97
N SER A 88 -15.10 10.63 26.48
CA SER A 88 -16.44 10.29 26.97
C SER A 88 -17.57 11.15 26.38
N SER A 89 -18.01 10.79 25.19
CA SER A 89 -19.42 10.45 25.10
C SER A 89 -19.55 9.14 24.35
N THR A 90 -19.76 8.09 25.12
CA THR A 90 -20.42 6.85 24.75
C THR A 90 -21.79 7.21 24.15
N ASN A 91 -21.81 7.76 22.94
CA ASN A 91 -23.04 8.07 22.23
C ASN A 91 -22.82 7.72 20.75
N PRO A 92 -23.38 6.58 20.28
CA PRO A 92 -23.36 6.25 18.86
C PRO A 92 -24.30 7.22 18.14
N GLY A 93 -23.78 8.37 17.69
CA GLY A 93 -24.62 9.37 17.01
C GLY A 93 -24.08 10.80 16.92
N VAL A 94 -22.90 11.13 17.45
CA VAL A 94 -22.27 12.43 17.19
C VAL A 94 -21.03 12.22 16.33
N SER A 95 -21.26 11.90 15.06
CA SER A 95 -20.31 12.17 14.00
C SER A 95 -20.25 13.69 13.80
N VAL A 96 -19.05 14.27 13.83
CA VAL A 96 -18.86 15.65 13.39
C VAL A 96 -18.86 15.58 11.86
N ASP A 97 -20.05 15.65 11.28
CA ASP A 97 -20.32 15.58 9.85
C ASP A 97 -19.82 16.87 9.17
N PHE A 98 -18.58 16.84 8.67
CA PHE A 98 -18.02 17.82 7.74
C PHE A 98 -18.25 17.38 6.28
N GLY A 99 -19.43 16.81 6.00
CA GLY A 99 -19.81 16.19 4.72
C GLY A 99 -19.55 14.68 4.69
N ASP A 100 -19.35 14.13 3.49
CA ASP A 100 -19.14 12.70 3.16
C ASP A 100 -17.90 12.02 3.81
N PHE A 101 -17.28 12.66 4.81
CA PHE A 101 -16.04 12.20 5.44
C PHE A 101 -16.20 12.09 6.97
N ASP A 102 -16.30 10.87 7.48
CA ASP A 102 -16.42 10.59 8.91
C ASP A 102 -15.04 10.61 9.59
N PHE A 103 -14.73 11.73 10.25
CA PHE A 103 -13.49 11.88 11.01
C PHE A 103 -13.42 11.00 12.27
N GLY A 104 -14.56 10.48 12.75
CA GLY A 104 -14.60 9.56 13.89
C GLY A 104 -14.01 8.18 13.58
N GLN A 105 -13.86 7.86 12.29
CA GLN A 105 -13.25 6.61 11.84
C GLN A 105 -11.71 6.64 11.89
N TYR A 106 -11.09 7.83 11.91
CA TYR A 106 -9.63 7.97 11.94
C TYR A 106 -9.13 8.19 13.37
N GLY A 107 -8.41 7.22 13.92
CA GLY A 107 -7.86 7.30 15.28
C GLY A 107 -6.74 8.35 15.44
N ASN A 108 -6.09 8.72 14.35
CA ASN A 108 -4.95 9.64 14.32
C ASN A 108 -4.83 10.32 12.95
N PHE A 109 -4.18 11.48 12.94
CA PHE A 109 -3.92 12.26 11.72
C PHE A 109 -3.14 11.47 10.66
N GLU A 110 -2.22 10.58 11.08
CA GLU A 110 -1.46 9.72 10.17
C GLU A 110 -2.36 8.71 9.43
N ASP A 111 -3.39 8.16 10.08
CA ASP A 111 -4.35 7.25 9.44
C ASP A 111 -5.21 7.97 8.40
N PHE A 112 -5.65 9.18 8.73
CA PHE A 112 -6.35 10.07 7.80
C PHE A 112 -5.50 10.35 6.55
N ILE A 113 -4.24 10.71 6.72
CA ILE A 113 -3.33 10.98 5.61
C ILE A 113 -3.02 9.71 4.81
N ASN A 114 -2.86 8.56 5.47
CA ASN A 114 -2.63 7.30 4.79
C ASN A 114 -3.79 6.89 3.87
N GLU A 115 -5.03 7.12 4.30
CA GLU A 115 -6.21 6.91 3.45
C GLU A 115 -6.26 7.95 2.32
N MET A 116 -6.01 9.23 2.63
CA MET A 116 -5.98 10.30 1.62
C MET A 116 -4.91 10.07 0.54
N LEU A 117 -3.78 9.45 0.90
CA LEU A 117 -2.71 9.08 -0.02
C LEU A 117 -2.92 7.68 -0.63
N GLY A 118 -3.97 6.95 -0.26
CA GLY A 118 -4.24 5.58 -0.71
C GLY A 118 -3.19 4.55 -0.24
N ARG A 119 -2.35 4.92 0.73
CA ARG A 119 -1.29 4.05 1.29
C ARG A 119 -1.87 2.96 2.20
N GLY A 120 -3.12 3.10 2.64
CA GLY A 120 -3.86 2.10 3.43
C GLY A 120 -4.20 0.80 2.70
N VAL A 121 -4.09 0.75 1.36
CA VAL A 121 -4.46 -0.42 0.55
C VAL A 121 -3.39 -1.54 0.57
N ALA A 122 -2.29 -1.37 1.32
CA ALA A 122 -1.26 -2.39 1.45
C ALA A 122 -1.75 -3.70 2.10
N ARG A 123 -2.85 -3.68 2.87
CA ARG A 123 -3.43 -4.90 3.47
C ARG A 123 -4.27 -5.76 2.51
N ALA A 124 -4.73 -5.21 1.38
CA ALA A 124 -5.48 -5.99 0.39
C ALA A 124 -4.58 -6.89 -0.47
N ARG A 125 -3.26 -6.65 -0.43
CA ARG A 125 -2.29 -7.33 -1.31
C ARG A 125 -1.91 -8.72 -0.82
N GLU A 126 -1.92 -8.97 0.50
CA GLU A 126 -1.61 -10.31 1.03
C GLU A 126 -2.67 -11.36 0.65
N ALA A 127 -3.94 -10.97 0.55
CA ALA A 127 -5.01 -11.86 0.09
C ALA A 127 -4.88 -12.19 -1.41
N ILE A 128 -4.39 -11.25 -2.23
CA ILE A 128 -4.19 -11.43 -3.67
C ILE A 128 -2.95 -12.27 -3.95
N ASP A 129 -1.86 -12.07 -3.20
CA ASP A 129 -0.64 -12.86 -3.34
C ASP A 129 -0.85 -14.34 -2.94
N LEU A 130 -1.70 -14.61 -1.95
CA LEU A 130 -2.11 -15.99 -1.60
C LEU A 130 -2.97 -16.65 -2.68
N LEU A 131 -3.87 -15.91 -3.33
CA LEU A 131 -4.68 -16.41 -4.44
C LEU A 131 -3.85 -16.70 -5.70
N LEU A 132 -2.90 -15.81 -6.03
CA LEU A 132 -2.01 -15.99 -7.17
C LEU A 132 -1.06 -17.18 -6.98
N THR A 133 -0.50 -17.36 -5.78
CA THR A 133 0.36 -18.51 -5.47
C THR A 133 -0.40 -19.83 -5.47
N ALA A 134 -1.63 -19.86 -4.94
CA ALA A 134 -2.50 -21.04 -5.00
C ALA A 134 -2.87 -21.43 -6.45
N LEU A 135 -3.21 -20.46 -7.29
CA LEU A 135 -3.51 -20.70 -8.71
C LEU A 135 -2.28 -21.20 -9.48
N ALA A 136 -1.09 -20.66 -9.20
CA ALA A 136 0.16 -21.13 -9.82
C ALA A 136 0.47 -22.59 -9.47
N LEU A 137 0.33 -22.98 -8.19
CA LEU A 137 0.49 -24.37 -7.75
C LEU A 137 -0.54 -25.32 -8.40
N ALA A 138 -1.80 -24.89 -8.52
CA ALA A 138 -2.83 -25.65 -9.22
C ALA A 138 -2.49 -25.88 -10.70
N MET A 139 -2.00 -24.85 -11.39
CA MET A 139 -1.58 -24.96 -12.79
C MET A 139 -0.39 -25.92 -12.96
N VAL A 140 0.60 -25.87 -12.08
CA VAL A 140 1.78 -26.77 -12.12
C VAL A 140 1.35 -28.23 -11.90
N THR A 141 0.49 -28.50 -10.93
CA THR A 141 -0.01 -29.85 -10.65
C THR A 141 -0.85 -30.42 -11.79
N ILE A 142 -1.73 -29.61 -12.39
CA ILE A 142 -2.51 -30.01 -13.59
C ILE A 142 -1.56 -30.33 -14.76
N CYS A 143 -0.54 -29.49 -14.98
CA CYS A 143 0.44 -29.70 -16.04
C CYS A 143 1.21 -31.02 -15.85
N LEU A 144 1.71 -31.29 -14.64
CA LEU A 144 2.39 -32.55 -14.30
C LEU A 144 1.46 -33.75 -14.52
N LEU A 145 0.19 -33.65 -14.13
CA LEU A 145 -0.81 -34.71 -14.34
C LEU A 145 -1.05 -34.98 -15.84
N GLN A 146 -1.12 -33.94 -16.66
CA GLN A 146 -1.27 -34.09 -18.12
C GLN A 146 -0.04 -34.71 -18.77
N ILE A 147 1.17 -34.37 -18.31
CA ILE A 147 2.41 -34.98 -18.78
C ILE A 147 2.43 -36.48 -18.47
N VAL A 148 2.09 -36.87 -17.23
CA VAL A 148 2.03 -38.30 -16.84
C VAL A 148 0.98 -39.06 -17.65
N ARG A 149 -0.21 -38.48 -17.85
CA ARG A 149 -1.26 -39.07 -18.72
C ARG A 149 -0.79 -39.23 -20.17
N GLY A 150 -0.05 -38.25 -20.70
CA GLY A 150 0.55 -38.33 -22.03
C GLY A 150 1.57 -39.45 -22.18
N GLN A 151 2.45 -39.60 -21.18
CA GLN A 151 3.44 -40.69 -21.15
C GLN A 151 2.77 -42.06 -21.07
N LEU A 152 1.73 -42.22 -20.25
CA LEU A 152 0.98 -43.47 -20.14
C LEU A 152 0.29 -43.86 -21.45
N HIS A 153 -0.31 -42.90 -22.16
CA HIS A 153 -0.91 -43.15 -23.48
C HIS A 153 0.12 -43.53 -24.55
N SER A 154 1.32 -42.93 -24.50
CA SER A 154 2.42 -43.27 -25.41
C SER A 154 2.90 -44.70 -25.18
N LEU A 155 3.09 -45.09 -23.92
CA LEU A 155 3.50 -46.44 -23.54
C LEU A 155 2.44 -47.49 -23.88
N SER A 156 1.16 -47.19 -23.64
CA SER A 156 0.04 -48.08 -24.02
C SER A 156 0.02 -48.35 -25.53
N ARG A 157 0.20 -47.31 -26.36
CA ARG A 157 0.29 -47.48 -27.82
C ARG A 157 1.48 -48.32 -28.26
N LYS A 158 2.66 -48.11 -27.65
CA LYS A 158 3.86 -48.91 -27.93
C LYS A 158 3.64 -50.39 -27.55
N LEU A 159 3.03 -50.65 -26.40
CA LEU A 159 2.71 -52.00 -25.95
C LEU A 159 1.74 -52.72 -26.89
N LEU A 160 0.69 -52.01 -27.35
CA LEU A 160 -0.26 -52.53 -28.34
C LEU A 160 0.41 -52.86 -29.68
N THR A 161 1.34 -52.02 -30.15
CA THR A 161 2.09 -52.32 -31.39
C THR A 161 3.01 -53.52 -31.24
N VAL A 162 3.65 -53.70 -30.09
CA VAL A 162 4.51 -54.86 -29.82
C VAL A 162 3.68 -56.15 -29.72
N GLN A 163 2.56 -56.14 -29.01
CA GLN A 163 1.66 -57.30 -28.97
C GLN A 163 1.12 -57.66 -30.36
N ARG A 164 0.74 -56.67 -31.17
CA ARG A 164 0.25 -56.91 -32.53
C ARG A 164 1.31 -57.53 -33.42
N ASN A 165 2.57 -57.07 -33.33
CA ASN A 165 3.68 -57.67 -34.07
C ASN A 165 3.99 -59.10 -33.58
N SER A 166 3.92 -59.36 -32.27
CA SER A 166 4.13 -60.70 -31.71
C SER A 166 3.07 -61.71 -32.18
N LEU A 167 1.79 -61.31 -32.20
CA LEU A 167 0.69 -62.16 -32.70
C LEU A 167 0.82 -62.45 -34.20
N SER A 168 1.31 -61.48 -34.99
CA SER A 168 1.55 -61.68 -36.43
C SER A 168 2.69 -62.64 -36.74
N TRP A 169 3.65 -62.79 -35.81
CA TRP A 169 4.76 -63.73 -35.92
C TRP A 169 4.33 -65.17 -35.60
N VAL A 170 3.47 -65.34 -34.58
CA VAL A 170 2.93 -66.66 -34.18
C VAL A 170 1.97 -67.24 -35.23
N MET A 171 1.20 -66.40 -35.94
CA MET A 171 0.30 -66.88 -37.03
C MET A 171 1.02 -67.23 -38.35
N ARG A 172 2.33 -66.98 -38.44
CA ARG A 172 3.13 -67.22 -39.67
C ARG A 172 4.03 -68.47 -39.56
N GLN A 173 3.92 -69.21 -38.46
CA GLN A 173 4.47 -70.56 -38.26
C GLN A 173 3.33 -71.57 -38.31
#